data_AF-W4FYD3-F1
#
_entry.id   AF-W4FYD3-F1
#
_cell.length_a   1.000
_cell.length_b   1.000
_cell.length_c   1.000
_cell.angle_alpha   90.00
_cell.angle_beta   90.00
_cell.angle_gamma   90.00
#
_symmetry.space_group_name_H-M   'P 1'
#
loop_
_entity.id
_entity.type
_entity.pdbx_description
1 polymer ?
#
loop_
_entity_poly.entity_id
_entity_poly.type
_entity_poly.pdbx_seq_one_letter_code
_entity_poly.pdbx_strand_id
1 'polypeptide(L)'
;MLRCGIMRRAGGVLSSMQHRAMFSISPRQLAAREAEVLQTLKLVKDDLVGQDLITLGRVKNLEISDEHAVSCTIDSPSPVLLQNQEWITQATDRIKALSWVTGANVALSHPTPRNIQATRSSSLANVGNIIAVSSCKGGVGKSTVAVNLAFALKKRGARVGILDADIYGPSLPTMISPPDVAIRKSTVNPHFVRPVEYQGVQCMSFGFVNSKAAPGAGGKGAAVMRGAMVSKVIDQLVLGTEWGVLDYLVIDMPPGTGDIHMSLAQQVAITTAVIVTTPQKLSFVDVEKGISMFEDLKVPTSAVVENMSYFDCVHGHRHYPFGHGYLTTLQSRYSIPHTFQLPMADAMNISVDTGSPVVLSDALPTVTAVYDDLATTVAQECVKLKHLARVAPELLFDKTRGMVLRFFSTDSAEEIVLSPVDLRARCRCAQCIEEFTGKQILDPTTIQEDIRPTAVQRKVYKMDVACSCADDVGLFMLKGNYAFAVVWSDGHSSSLYTFEHLRQLAKEVQDDAA
;
A
#
# COMPACT_ATOMS: atom_id res chain seq x y z
N MET A 1 -11.10 -68.65 17.95
CA MET A 1 -10.48 -69.20 19.17
C MET A 1 -10.08 -68.01 20.04
N LEU A 2 -10.88 -67.62 21.06
CA LEU A 2 -10.79 -68.07 22.48
C LEU A 2 -9.50 -67.52 23.15
N ARG A 3 -9.48 -66.68 24.20
CA ARG A 3 -10.24 -66.59 25.49
C ARG A 3 -10.11 -65.15 26.06
N CYS A 4 -11.14 -64.51 26.65
CA CYS A 4 -11.66 -64.65 28.03
C CYS A 4 -10.60 -64.28 29.10
N GLY A 5 -10.73 -63.36 30.06
CA GLY A 5 -11.83 -62.55 30.60
C GLY A 5 -11.60 -62.41 32.11
N ILE A 6 -11.70 -61.21 32.70
CA ILE A 6 -11.95 -61.02 34.14
C ILE A 6 -12.88 -59.81 34.34
N MET A 7 -14.12 -60.11 34.76
CA MET A 7 -15.06 -59.20 35.39
C MET A 7 -14.62 -58.92 36.84
N ARG A 8 -14.72 -57.67 37.28
CA ARG A 8 -15.15 -57.33 38.65
C ARG A 8 -16.23 -56.24 38.61
N ARG A 9 -17.22 -56.46 39.48
CA ARG A 9 -18.54 -55.83 39.54
C ARG A 9 -18.56 -54.44 40.17
N ALA A 10 -19.54 -53.67 39.71
CA ALA A 10 -20.52 -52.86 40.44
C ALA A 10 -20.05 -51.78 41.44
N GLY A 11 -20.45 -50.55 41.12
CA GLY A 11 -20.54 -49.42 42.04
C GLY A 11 -20.98 -48.19 41.23
N GLY A 12 -22.27 -47.87 41.28
CA GLY A 12 -22.93 -46.98 40.32
C GLY A 12 -22.47 -45.53 40.37
N VAL A 13 -22.55 -44.88 39.21
CA VAL A 13 -22.93 -43.46 39.07
C VAL A 13 -23.73 -43.34 37.76
N LEU A 14 -24.95 -43.86 37.75
CA LEU A 14 -26.00 -43.43 36.82
C LEU A 14 -26.60 -42.14 37.38
N SER A 15 -25.83 -41.05 37.42
CA SER A 15 -26.36 -39.70 37.79
C SER A 15 -25.36 -38.58 37.50
N SER A 16 -24.89 -38.44 36.27
CA SER A 16 -24.18 -37.20 35.87
C SER A 16 -24.40 -36.75 34.42
N MET A 17 -25.21 -37.47 33.63
CA MET A 17 -25.48 -37.12 32.23
C MET A 17 -26.76 -36.31 32.00
N GLN A 18 -27.51 -35.92 33.05
CA GLN A 18 -28.81 -35.23 32.88
C GLN A 18 -28.88 -33.77 33.34
N HIS A 19 -27.79 -33.16 33.81
CA HIS A 19 -27.81 -31.75 34.27
C HIS A 19 -27.07 -30.75 33.39
N ARG A 20 -26.58 -31.14 32.20
CA ARG A 20 -25.88 -30.22 31.28
C ARG A 20 -26.72 -29.73 30.08
N ALA A 21 -28.03 -29.98 30.08
CA ALA A 21 -28.92 -29.72 28.94
C ALA A 21 -30.02 -28.67 29.19
N MET A 22 -29.79 -27.68 30.08
CA MET A 22 -30.81 -26.67 30.42
C MET A 22 -30.48 -25.22 30.04
N PHE A 23 -29.30 -24.91 29.48
CA PHE A 23 -28.92 -23.53 29.15
C PHE A 23 -28.15 -23.37 27.83
N SER A 24 -28.24 -24.33 26.91
CA SER A 24 -27.62 -24.17 25.59
C SER A 24 -28.50 -23.30 24.69
N ILE A 25 -27.93 -22.26 24.09
CA ILE A 25 -28.62 -21.41 23.12
C ILE A 25 -29.07 -22.29 21.95
N SER A 26 -30.34 -22.21 21.54
CA SER A 26 -30.80 -22.99 20.37
C SER A 26 -30.13 -22.47 19.08
N PRO A 27 -29.90 -23.32 18.06
CA PRO A 27 -29.27 -22.88 16.80
C PRO A 27 -29.98 -21.69 16.12
N ARG A 28 -31.31 -21.61 16.24
CA ARG A 28 -32.08 -20.48 15.72
C ARG A 28 -31.81 -19.19 16.51
N GLN A 29 -31.72 -19.27 17.84
CA GLN A 29 -31.38 -18.12 18.68
C GLN A 29 -29.94 -17.67 18.46
N LEU A 30 -29.01 -18.61 18.28
CA LEU A 30 -27.62 -18.31 17.97
C LEU A 30 -27.51 -17.54 16.64
N ALA A 31 -28.14 -18.04 15.58
CA ALA A 31 -28.15 -17.36 14.27
C ALA A 31 -28.78 -15.96 14.33
N ALA A 32 -29.87 -15.78 15.08
CA ALA A 32 -30.50 -14.48 15.26
C ALA A 32 -29.59 -13.48 16.00
N ARG A 33 -28.90 -13.95 17.05
CA ARG A 33 -27.94 -13.14 17.83
C ARG A 33 -26.69 -12.80 17.05
N GLU A 34 -26.15 -13.74 16.26
CA GLU A 34 -25.05 -13.47 15.34
C GLU A 34 -25.44 -12.37 14.35
N ALA A 35 -26.63 -12.46 13.74
CA ALA A 35 -27.12 -11.42 12.83
C ALA A 35 -27.25 -10.05 13.53
N GLU A 36 -27.72 -10.00 14.77
CA GLU A 36 -27.83 -8.77 15.56
C GLU A 36 -26.46 -8.16 15.89
N VAL A 37 -25.47 -8.99 16.25
CA VAL A 37 -24.09 -8.55 16.48
C VAL A 37 -23.49 -8.00 15.18
N LEU A 38 -23.67 -8.70 14.05
CA LEU A 38 -23.16 -8.25 12.75
C LEU A 38 -23.81 -6.94 12.31
N GLN A 39 -25.12 -6.77 12.48
CA GLN A 39 -25.82 -5.50 12.24
C GLN A 39 -25.26 -4.35 13.08
N THR A 40 -24.96 -4.63 14.35
CA THR A 40 -24.38 -3.65 15.28
C THR A 40 -22.97 -3.24 14.88
N LEU A 41 -22.15 -4.21 14.49
CA LEU A 41 -20.77 -3.99 14.02
C LEU A 41 -20.70 -3.29 12.65
N LYS A 42 -21.75 -3.36 11.84
CA LYS A 42 -21.88 -2.61 10.58
C LYS A 42 -21.83 -1.08 10.79
N LEU A 43 -22.04 -0.61 12.02
CA LEU A 43 -21.94 0.82 12.36
C LEU A 43 -20.49 1.28 12.61
N VAL A 44 -19.55 0.36 12.76
CA VAL A 44 -18.12 0.67 12.90
C VAL A 44 -17.52 0.81 11.51
N LYS A 45 -16.99 2.01 11.20
CA LYS A 45 -16.47 2.36 9.88
C LYS A 45 -14.94 2.43 9.86
N ASP A 46 -14.39 2.07 8.71
CA ASP A 46 -13.02 2.36 8.32
C ASP A 46 -13.02 3.70 7.56
N ASP A 47 -12.67 4.78 8.27
CA ASP A 47 -12.72 6.14 7.71
C ASP A 47 -11.74 6.37 6.55
N LEU A 48 -10.73 5.50 6.38
CA LEU A 48 -9.80 5.61 5.26
C LEU A 48 -10.45 5.25 3.93
N VAL A 49 -11.41 4.33 3.95
CA VAL A 49 -12.10 3.80 2.75
C VAL A 49 -13.60 4.09 2.74
N GLY A 50 -14.15 4.62 3.83
CA GLY A 50 -15.55 5.01 3.94
C GLY A 50 -16.54 3.83 3.97
N GLN A 51 -16.07 2.62 4.30
CA GLN A 51 -16.89 1.40 4.38
C GLN A 51 -16.85 0.79 5.78
N ASP A 52 -17.87 0.02 6.13
CA ASP A 52 -17.94 -0.64 7.43
C ASP A 52 -17.08 -1.92 7.51
N LEU A 53 -16.69 -2.30 8.72
CA LEU A 53 -15.79 -3.43 8.95
C LEU A 53 -16.40 -4.79 8.54
N ILE A 54 -17.73 -4.91 8.48
CA ILE A 54 -18.43 -6.13 8.05
C ILE A 54 -18.37 -6.26 6.53
N THR A 55 -18.78 -5.21 5.81
CA THR A 55 -18.72 -5.15 4.35
C THR A 55 -17.27 -5.31 3.85
N LEU A 56 -16.28 -4.75 4.57
CA LEU A 56 -14.86 -4.97 4.25
C LEU A 56 -14.37 -6.40 4.56
N GLY A 57 -15.18 -7.21 5.23
CA GLY A 57 -14.86 -8.58 5.62
C GLY A 57 -13.78 -8.66 6.68
N ARG A 58 -13.62 -7.64 7.53
CA ARG A 58 -12.58 -7.56 8.56
C ARG A 58 -12.95 -8.27 9.86
N VAL A 59 -14.23 -8.37 10.18
CA VAL A 59 -14.67 -9.11 11.38
C VAL A 59 -14.60 -10.61 11.09
N LYS A 60 -13.85 -11.33 11.92
CA LYS A 60 -13.59 -12.78 11.83
C LYS A 60 -13.83 -13.44 13.18
N ASN A 61 -14.00 -14.77 13.15
CA ASN A 61 -14.08 -15.62 14.34
C ASN A 61 -15.10 -15.10 15.37
N LEU A 62 -16.30 -14.74 14.90
CA LEU A 62 -17.40 -14.38 15.79
C LEU A 62 -17.87 -15.63 16.52
N GLU A 63 -17.81 -15.60 17.83
CA GLU A 63 -18.25 -16.68 18.72
C GLU A 63 -19.16 -16.10 19.80
N ILE A 64 -20.25 -16.81 20.10
CA ILE A 64 -21.19 -16.47 21.17
C ILE A 64 -21.27 -17.69 22.09
N SER A 65 -20.85 -17.51 23.34
CA SER A 65 -20.93 -18.55 24.36
C SER A 65 -22.36 -18.74 24.88
N ASP A 66 -22.63 -19.90 25.49
CA ASP A 66 -23.91 -20.17 26.15
C ASP A 66 -24.22 -19.14 27.27
N GLU A 67 -23.17 -18.62 27.93
CA GLU A 67 -23.25 -17.56 28.94
C GLU A 67 -23.46 -16.16 28.36
N HIS A 68 -23.69 -16.04 27.05
CA HIS A 68 -23.94 -14.80 26.33
C HIS A 68 -22.75 -13.82 26.28
N ALA A 69 -21.54 -14.31 26.53
CA ALA A 69 -20.32 -13.59 26.20
C ALA A 69 -20.04 -13.70 24.69
N VAL A 70 -19.66 -12.58 24.08
CA VAL A 70 -19.37 -12.45 22.65
C VAL A 70 -17.88 -12.19 22.46
N SER A 71 -17.26 -12.92 21.54
CA SER A 71 -15.88 -12.65 21.11
C SER A 71 -15.77 -12.58 19.61
N CYS A 72 -14.95 -11.66 19.11
CA CYS A 72 -14.58 -11.63 17.70
C CYS A 72 -13.18 -11.04 17.50
N THR A 73 -12.67 -11.18 16.29
CA THR A 73 -11.40 -10.60 15.85
C THR A 73 -11.64 -9.61 14.72
N ILE A 74 -10.89 -8.50 14.70
CA ILE A 74 -10.89 -7.53 13.61
C ILE A 74 -9.54 -7.62 12.89
N ASP A 75 -9.57 -8.01 11.63
CA ASP A 75 -8.39 -8.02 10.75
C ASP A 75 -8.00 -6.58 10.38
N SER A 76 -6.89 -6.14 10.97
CA SER A 76 -6.27 -4.85 10.67
C SER A 76 -5.59 -4.88 9.29
N PRO A 77 -5.78 -3.86 8.44
CA PRO A 77 -5.09 -3.80 7.16
C PRO A 77 -3.61 -3.42 7.33
N SER A 78 -3.23 -2.84 8.47
CA SER A 78 -1.87 -2.48 8.81
C SER A 78 -1.73 -2.26 10.32
N PRO A 79 -0.69 -2.83 10.95
CA PRO A 79 -0.41 -2.60 12.38
C PRO A 79 -0.10 -1.13 12.71
N VAL A 80 0.28 -0.32 11.73
CA VAL A 80 0.72 1.07 11.92
C VAL A 80 -0.45 2.03 12.19
N LEU A 81 -1.69 1.64 11.86
CA LEU A 81 -2.86 2.52 11.95
C LEU A 81 -3.28 2.77 13.40
N LEU A 82 -3.45 4.06 13.75
CA LEU A 82 -3.98 4.48 15.05
C LEU A 82 -5.44 4.05 15.25
N GLN A 83 -6.25 4.05 14.18
CA GLN A 83 -7.65 3.65 14.16
C GLN A 83 -7.90 2.21 14.62
N ASN A 84 -6.87 1.36 14.62
CA ASN A 84 -6.96 -0.01 15.12
C ASN A 84 -7.53 -0.08 16.55
N GLN A 85 -7.10 0.81 17.44
CA GLN A 85 -7.58 0.85 18.83
C GLN A 85 -9.01 1.43 18.93
N GLU A 86 -9.34 2.40 18.09
CA GLU A 86 -10.68 2.97 18.00
C GLU A 86 -11.68 1.92 17.54
N TRP A 87 -11.33 1.08 16.55
CA TRP A 87 -12.18 -0.02 16.11
C TRP A 87 -12.46 -1.04 17.21
N ILE A 88 -11.45 -1.44 17.99
CA ILE A 88 -11.66 -2.34 19.14
C ILE A 88 -12.64 -1.69 20.12
N THR A 89 -12.40 -0.44 20.49
CA THR A 89 -13.18 0.27 21.52
C THR A 89 -14.63 0.42 21.06
N GLN A 90 -14.85 0.97 19.86
CA GLN A 90 -16.19 1.15 19.28
C GLN A 90 -16.93 -0.18 19.10
N ALA A 91 -16.26 -1.22 18.61
CA ALA A 91 -16.88 -2.54 18.46
C ALA A 91 -17.26 -3.13 19.82
N THR A 92 -16.36 -3.06 20.82
CA THR A 92 -16.60 -3.58 22.17
C THR A 92 -17.77 -2.88 22.84
N ASP A 93 -17.81 -1.55 22.80
CA ASP A 93 -18.86 -0.76 23.45
C ASP A 93 -20.22 -1.01 22.80
N ARG A 94 -20.26 -1.11 21.46
CA ARG A 94 -21.50 -1.42 20.74
C ARG A 94 -22.01 -2.84 21.02
N ILE A 95 -21.13 -3.83 21.11
CA ILE A 95 -21.52 -5.20 21.48
C ILE A 95 -22.06 -5.22 22.92
N LYS A 96 -21.41 -4.52 23.86
CA LYS A 96 -21.86 -4.44 25.27
C LYS A 96 -23.20 -3.74 25.43
N ALA A 97 -23.59 -2.88 24.49
CA ALA A 97 -24.89 -2.19 24.53
C ALA A 97 -26.08 -3.12 24.21
N LEU A 98 -25.84 -4.32 23.67
CA LEU A 98 -26.89 -5.31 23.44
C LEU A 98 -27.38 -5.89 24.78
N SER A 99 -28.69 -5.87 24.99
CA SER A 99 -29.31 -6.17 26.29
C SER A 99 -29.07 -7.58 26.83
N TRP A 100 -28.77 -8.54 25.95
CA TRP A 100 -28.52 -9.93 26.31
C TRP A 100 -27.04 -10.26 26.52
N VAL A 101 -26.12 -9.36 26.16
CA VAL A 101 -24.67 -9.60 26.23
C VAL A 101 -24.17 -9.44 27.66
N THR A 102 -23.45 -10.44 28.16
CA THR A 102 -22.85 -10.44 29.50
C THR A 102 -21.39 -10.00 29.50
N GLY A 103 -20.71 -10.12 28.36
CA GLY A 103 -19.32 -9.71 28.16
C GLY A 103 -18.96 -9.63 26.69
N ALA A 104 -18.02 -8.74 26.35
CA ALA A 104 -17.53 -8.56 24.99
C ALA A 104 -16.00 -8.54 24.97
N ASN A 105 -15.40 -9.35 24.11
CA ASN A 105 -13.96 -9.37 23.87
C ASN A 105 -13.68 -9.22 22.37
N VAL A 106 -13.19 -8.05 21.97
CA VAL A 106 -12.79 -7.77 20.58
C VAL A 106 -11.27 -7.65 20.54
N ALA A 107 -10.63 -8.51 19.74
CA ALA A 107 -9.19 -8.49 19.56
C ALA A 107 -8.82 -8.06 18.14
N LEU A 108 -7.63 -7.47 17.98
CA LEU A 108 -7.06 -7.24 16.65
C LEU A 108 -6.29 -8.46 16.17
N SER A 109 -6.40 -8.72 14.87
CA SER A 109 -5.60 -9.69 14.13
C SER A 109 -4.80 -8.97 13.06
N HIS A 110 -3.55 -9.39 12.87
CA HIS A 110 -2.69 -8.92 11.79
C HIS A 110 -2.50 -10.08 10.79
N PRO A 111 -3.35 -10.16 9.74
CA PRO A 111 -3.29 -11.27 8.81
C PRO A 111 -1.91 -11.35 8.15
N THR A 112 -1.53 -12.55 7.71
CA THR A 112 -0.30 -12.73 6.93
C THR A 112 -0.49 -12.05 5.57
N PRO A 113 0.31 -11.02 5.24
CA PRO A 113 0.20 -10.36 3.96
C PRO A 113 0.48 -11.33 2.82
N ARG A 114 -0.23 -11.15 1.72
CA ARG A 114 0.03 -11.84 0.46
C ARG A 114 0.20 -10.82 -0.65
N ASN A 115 1.31 -10.94 -1.38
CA ASN A 115 1.50 -10.20 -2.60
C ASN A 115 0.85 -10.97 -3.76
N ILE A 116 -0.32 -10.51 -4.20
CA ILE A 116 -1.11 -11.16 -5.28
C ILE A 116 -0.35 -11.13 -6.61
N GLN A 117 0.56 -10.16 -6.79
CA GLN A 117 1.34 -9.99 -8.02
C GLN A 117 2.64 -10.81 -8.02
N ALA A 118 3.08 -11.30 -6.86
CA ALA A 118 4.24 -12.18 -6.76
C ALA A 118 3.85 -13.64 -6.95
N THR A 119 4.71 -14.41 -7.62
CA THR A 119 4.56 -15.87 -7.65
C THR A 119 4.68 -16.44 -6.23
N ARG A 120 3.97 -17.53 -5.92
CA ARG A 120 3.97 -18.12 -4.56
C ARG A 120 5.36 -18.57 -4.08
N SER A 121 6.29 -18.82 -5.00
CA SER A 121 7.68 -19.21 -4.73
C SER A 121 8.65 -18.03 -4.67
N SER A 122 8.20 -16.81 -4.96
CA SER A 122 9.01 -15.59 -4.88
C SER A 122 9.33 -15.25 -3.42
N SER A 123 10.51 -14.67 -3.17
CA SER A 123 10.85 -14.10 -1.87
C SER A 123 9.87 -13.03 -1.40
N LEU A 124 9.16 -12.39 -2.33
CA LEU A 124 8.23 -11.30 -2.06
C LEU A 124 6.78 -11.78 -1.85
N ALA A 125 6.52 -13.09 -1.90
CA ALA A 125 5.17 -13.65 -1.82
C ALA A 125 4.42 -13.22 -0.54
N ASN A 126 5.14 -13.09 0.58
CA ASN A 126 4.60 -12.69 1.87
C ASN A 126 4.99 -11.27 2.28
N VAL A 127 5.32 -10.41 1.31
CA VAL A 127 5.59 -8.99 1.53
C VAL A 127 4.33 -8.20 1.19
N GLY A 128 3.74 -7.54 2.18
CA GLY A 128 2.46 -6.86 2.05
C GLY A 128 2.52 -5.64 1.16
N ASN A 129 3.36 -4.69 1.50
CA ASN A 129 3.51 -3.44 0.75
C ASN A 129 4.99 -3.20 0.46
N ILE A 130 5.28 -2.73 -0.75
CA ILE A 130 6.63 -2.34 -1.14
C ILE A 130 6.64 -0.85 -1.38
N ILE A 131 7.48 -0.13 -0.63
CA ILE A 131 7.58 1.33 -0.66
C ILE A 131 8.92 1.68 -1.29
N ALA A 132 8.90 2.36 -2.43
CA ALA A 132 10.12 2.89 -3.03
C ALA A 132 10.42 4.27 -2.46
N VAL A 133 11.63 4.48 -1.94
CA VAL A 133 12.13 5.79 -1.53
C VAL A 133 13.14 6.23 -2.58
N SER A 134 12.82 7.29 -3.32
CA SER A 134 13.61 7.71 -4.48
C SER A 134 13.96 9.19 -4.43
N SER A 135 15.04 9.54 -5.10
CA SER A 135 15.47 10.91 -5.31
C SER A 135 16.09 11.05 -6.68
N CYS A 136 15.79 12.14 -7.36
CA CYS A 136 16.27 12.38 -8.70
C CYS A 136 17.68 12.99 -8.74
N LYS A 137 18.24 13.30 -7.56
CA LYS A 137 19.61 13.80 -7.36
C LYS A 137 20.28 13.04 -6.21
N GLY A 138 21.61 12.88 -6.30
CA GLY A 138 22.43 12.39 -5.19
C GLY A 138 22.59 13.45 -4.09
N GLY A 139 22.80 13.00 -2.84
CA GLY A 139 23.12 13.88 -1.72
C GLY A 139 21.92 14.61 -1.07
N VAL A 140 20.68 14.31 -1.43
CA VAL A 140 19.48 14.91 -0.81
C VAL A 140 19.08 14.24 0.52
N GLY A 141 19.79 13.20 0.96
CA GLY A 141 19.47 12.43 2.17
C GLY A 141 18.37 11.38 1.97
N LYS A 142 18.19 10.86 0.76
CA LYS A 142 17.26 9.77 0.42
C LYS A 142 17.40 8.56 1.36
N SER A 143 18.62 8.05 1.52
CA SER A 143 18.91 6.90 2.39
C SER A 143 18.59 7.19 3.86
N THR A 144 18.82 8.43 4.32
CA THR A 144 18.41 8.90 5.65
C THR A 144 16.91 8.81 5.84
N VAL A 145 16.13 9.25 4.87
CA VAL A 145 14.67 9.15 4.92
C VAL A 145 14.22 7.69 4.85
N ALA A 146 14.81 6.88 3.97
CA ALA A 146 14.44 5.47 3.81
C ALA A 146 14.66 4.65 5.09
N VAL A 147 15.83 4.80 5.70
CA VAL A 147 16.18 4.14 6.96
C VAL A 147 15.23 4.56 8.06
N ASN A 148 15.06 5.87 8.31
CA ASN A 148 14.20 6.33 9.40
C ASN A 148 12.71 6.02 9.17
N LEU A 149 12.23 6.01 7.93
CA LEU A 149 10.89 5.52 7.59
C LEU A 149 10.71 4.04 7.97
N ALA A 150 11.67 3.18 7.62
CA ALA A 150 11.60 1.76 7.96
C ALA A 150 11.56 1.53 9.49
N PHE A 151 12.40 2.23 10.24
CA PHE A 151 12.43 2.12 11.70
C PHE A 151 11.20 2.79 12.38
N ALA A 152 10.64 3.85 11.80
CA ALA A 152 9.38 4.43 12.28
C ALA A 152 8.19 3.47 12.10
N LEU A 153 8.09 2.82 10.94
CA LEU A 153 7.11 1.74 10.69
C LEU A 153 7.28 0.59 11.70
N LYS A 154 8.53 0.20 12.01
CA LYS A 154 8.84 -0.84 13.00
C LYS A 154 8.44 -0.44 14.42
N LYS A 155 8.69 0.81 14.82
CA LYS A 155 8.31 1.36 16.15
C LYS A 155 6.79 1.31 16.37
N ARG A 156 6.02 1.41 15.29
CA ARG A 156 4.57 1.24 15.25
C ARG A 156 4.10 -0.23 15.18
N GLY A 157 4.99 -1.20 15.39
CA GLY A 157 4.66 -2.62 15.50
C GLY A 157 4.63 -3.40 14.18
N ALA A 158 5.00 -2.80 13.05
CA ALA A 158 5.01 -3.49 11.77
C ALA A 158 6.18 -4.49 11.64
N ARG A 159 5.98 -5.52 10.83
CA ARG A 159 7.07 -6.37 10.31
C ARG A 159 7.69 -5.64 9.12
N VAL A 160 8.95 -5.21 9.25
CA VAL A 160 9.60 -4.32 8.27
C VAL A 160 10.90 -4.92 7.77
N GLY A 161 11.09 -4.80 6.46
CA GLY A 161 12.39 -4.96 5.81
C GLY A 161 12.83 -3.65 5.14
N ILE A 162 14.14 -3.48 5.01
CA ILE A 162 14.76 -2.42 4.20
C ILE A 162 15.81 -3.04 3.27
N LEU A 163 15.74 -2.63 2.01
CA LEU A 163 16.72 -2.95 0.98
C LEU A 163 17.40 -1.67 0.52
N ASP A 164 18.73 -1.65 0.58
CA ASP A 164 19.58 -0.68 -0.10
C ASP A 164 19.88 -1.14 -1.52
N ALA A 165 19.27 -0.47 -2.50
CA ALA A 165 19.45 -0.76 -3.92
C ALA A 165 20.53 0.14 -4.57
N ASP A 166 21.21 0.99 -3.81
CA ASP A 166 22.35 1.77 -4.30
C ASP A 166 23.65 0.95 -4.23
N ILE A 167 23.94 0.20 -5.29
CA ILE A 167 25.14 -0.66 -5.35
C ILE A 167 26.45 0.15 -5.40
N TYR A 168 26.43 1.36 -5.95
CA TYR A 168 27.65 2.16 -6.14
C TYR A 168 28.02 2.98 -4.90
N GLY A 169 27.02 3.38 -4.11
CA GLY A 169 27.21 4.12 -2.87
C GLY A 169 26.32 3.58 -1.75
N PRO A 170 26.46 2.30 -1.35
CA PRO A 170 25.58 1.70 -0.35
C PRO A 170 25.73 2.45 0.97
N SER A 171 24.63 3.05 1.42
CA SER A 171 24.61 3.90 2.61
C SER A 171 24.09 3.14 3.84
N LEU A 172 23.30 2.08 3.64
CA LEU A 172 22.70 1.36 4.76
C LEU A 172 23.73 0.81 5.75
N PRO A 173 24.87 0.21 5.34
CA PRO A 173 25.84 -0.35 6.28
C PRO A 173 26.54 0.66 7.20
N THR A 174 26.53 1.95 6.85
CA THR A 174 27.06 3.01 7.74
C THR A 174 25.96 3.59 8.63
N MET A 175 24.71 3.54 8.18
CA MET A 175 23.55 4.11 8.88
C MET A 175 22.94 3.19 9.94
N ILE A 176 23.32 1.92 9.95
CA ILE A 176 22.96 0.96 11.00
C ILE A 176 24.18 0.18 11.46
N SER A 177 24.20 -0.18 12.75
CA SER A 177 25.28 -0.98 13.36
C SER A 177 24.78 -2.35 13.86
N PRO A 178 24.44 -3.29 12.96
CA PRO A 178 24.09 -4.66 13.37
C PRO A 178 25.25 -5.33 14.10
N PRO A 179 24.97 -6.13 15.16
CA PRO A 179 26.02 -6.86 15.87
C PRO A 179 26.68 -7.95 15.00
N ASP A 180 25.96 -8.43 13.97
CA ASP A 180 26.42 -9.45 13.05
C ASP A 180 25.97 -9.11 11.62
N VAL A 181 26.95 -8.83 10.76
CA VAL A 181 26.73 -8.49 9.33
C VAL A 181 27.01 -9.67 8.39
N ALA A 182 27.26 -10.87 8.92
CA ALA A 182 27.59 -12.02 8.10
C ALA A 182 26.40 -12.48 7.25
N ILE A 183 26.55 -12.36 5.93
CA ILE A 183 25.58 -12.90 4.97
C ILE A 183 25.66 -14.42 4.98
N ARG A 184 24.51 -15.05 5.24
CA ARG A 184 24.36 -16.52 5.30
C ARG A 184 23.35 -16.98 4.28
N LYS A 185 23.49 -18.23 3.81
CA LYS A 185 22.43 -18.88 3.05
C LYS A 185 21.20 -19.04 3.92
N SER A 186 20.04 -18.90 3.31
CA SER A 186 18.77 -19.10 3.98
C SER A 186 18.58 -20.59 4.33
N THR A 187 17.93 -20.85 5.47
CA THR A 187 17.65 -22.22 5.93
C THR A 187 16.35 -22.76 5.34
N VAL A 188 15.48 -21.90 4.81
CA VAL A 188 14.19 -22.29 4.20
C VAL A 188 14.36 -22.59 2.72
N ASN A 189 15.11 -21.74 2.00
CA ASN A 189 15.45 -21.91 0.60
C ASN A 189 16.98 -21.74 0.38
N PRO A 190 17.73 -22.80 0.05
CA PRO A 190 19.18 -22.73 -0.15
C PRO A 190 19.64 -21.79 -1.27
N HIS A 191 18.74 -21.36 -2.16
CA HIS A 191 19.01 -20.38 -3.21
C HIS A 191 18.90 -18.93 -2.73
N PHE A 192 18.33 -18.71 -1.53
CA PHE A 192 18.19 -17.38 -0.95
C PHE A 192 19.29 -17.09 0.07
N VAL A 193 19.47 -15.80 0.35
CA VAL A 193 20.31 -15.28 1.44
C VAL A 193 19.45 -14.78 2.58
N ARG A 194 19.90 -14.97 3.82
CA ARG A 194 19.22 -14.42 4.99
C ARG A 194 19.59 -12.93 5.14
N PRO A 195 18.62 -12.02 5.31
CA PRO A 195 18.93 -10.63 5.61
C PRO A 195 19.58 -10.49 6.98
N VAL A 196 20.39 -9.45 7.13
CA VAL A 196 20.90 -9.02 8.43
C VAL A 196 19.71 -8.49 9.24
N GLU A 197 19.73 -8.65 10.56
CA GLU A 197 18.68 -8.10 11.43
C GLU A 197 19.26 -7.02 12.32
N TYR A 198 18.57 -5.87 12.40
CA TYR A 198 18.90 -4.81 13.32
C TYR A 198 17.63 -4.23 13.93
N GLN A 199 17.53 -4.25 15.27
CA GLN A 199 16.37 -3.74 16.02
C GLN A 199 15.03 -4.31 15.50
N GLY A 200 15.03 -5.58 15.09
CA GLY A 200 13.87 -6.29 14.55
C GLY A 200 13.43 -5.85 13.14
N VAL A 201 14.24 -5.07 12.43
CA VAL A 201 14.11 -4.79 10.99
C VAL A 201 15.06 -5.70 10.22
N GLN A 202 14.56 -6.29 9.15
CA GLN A 202 15.40 -7.06 8.22
C GLN A 202 16.10 -6.11 7.23
N CYS A 203 17.41 -6.21 7.12
CA CYS A 203 18.25 -5.28 6.38
C CYS A 203 19.05 -6.05 5.32
N MET A 204 18.97 -5.57 4.08
CA MET A 204 19.81 -6.07 2.99
C MET A 204 20.47 -4.90 2.26
N SER A 205 21.76 -5.03 1.98
CA SER A 205 22.53 -4.09 1.17
C SER A 205 23.64 -4.87 0.50
N PHE A 206 24.00 -4.45 -0.72
CA PHE A 206 25.22 -4.94 -1.35
C PHE A 206 26.46 -4.68 -0.49
N GLY A 207 26.48 -3.61 0.31
CA GLY A 207 27.62 -3.32 1.19
C GLY A 207 27.82 -4.32 2.33
N PHE A 208 26.84 -5.17 2.65
CA PHE A 208 27.05 -6.33 3.54
C PHE A 208 27.70 -7.52 2.82
N VAL A 209 27.54 -7.60 1.50
CA VAL A 209 28.09 -8.65 0.65
C VAL A 209 29.56 -8.34 0.37
N ASN A 210 30.39 -8.60 1.39
CA ASN A 210 31.85 -8.67 1.31
C ASN A 210 32.56 -7.30 1.18
N SER A 211 33.00 -6.76 2.32
CA SER A 211 33.85 -5.56 2.46
C SER A 211 35.22 -5.65 1.76
N LYS A 212 35.55 -6.79 1.13
CA LYS A 212 36.73 -6.99 0.26
C LYS A 212 36.42 -7.12 -1.24
N ALA A 213 35.14 -7.23 -1.62
CA ALA A 213 34.71 -7.42 -3.01
C ALA A 213 33.71 -6.36 -3.48
N ALA A 214 33.25 -5.46 -2.61
CA ALA A 214 32.46 -4.32 -3.03
C ALA A 214 33.29 -3.39 -3.94
N PRO A 215 32.78 -2.97 -5.12
CA PRO A 215 33.45 -1.99 -5.96
C PRO A 215 33.69 -0.71 -5.13
N GLY A 216 34.95 -0.38 -4.87
CA GLY A 216 35.35 0.80 -4.09
C GLY A 216 35.75 0.54 -2.64
N ALA A 217 35.52 -0.65 -2.08
CA ALA A 217 35.99 -1.01 -0.73
C ALA A 217 37.40 -1.61 -0.77
N GLY A 218 38.41 -0.78 -1.08
CA GLY A 218 39.83 -0.97 -0.70
C GLY A 218 40.58 -2.28 -1.07
N GLY A 219 39.98 -3.22 -1.80
CA GLY A 219 40.60 -4.47 -2.25
C GLY A 219 40.78 -4.48 -3.76
N LYS A 220 41.96 -4.92 -4.24
CA LYS A 220 42.33 -4.98 -5.66
C LYS A 220 41.19 -5.54 -6.53
N GLY A 221 40.56 -4.65 -7.30
CA GLY A 221 39.51 -5.00 -8.25
C GLY A 221 38.21 -4.29 -7.99
N ALA A 222 38.18 -2.95 -8.12
CA ALA A 222 36.94 -2.26 -8.45
C ALA A 222 36.52 -2.73 -9.84
N ALA A 223 35.87 -3.89 -9.91
CA ALA A 223 35.26 -4.36 -11.14
C ALA A 223 34.15 -3.38 -11.47
N VAL A 224 34.38 -2.54 -12.48
CA VAL A 224 33.36 -1.63 -13.02
C VAL A 224 32.23 -2.52 -13.56
N MET A 225 31.19 -2.71 -12.76
CA MET A 225 30.01 -3.46 -13.16
C MET A 225 29.25 -2.61 -14.19
N ARG A 226 28.99 -3.17 -15.38
CA ARG A 226 28.18 -2.49 -16.40
C ARG A 226 26.70 -2.53 -15.98
N GLY A 227 25.89 -1.55 -16.41
CA GLY A 227 24.50 -1.35 -15.97
C GLY A 227 23.62 -2.61 -15.94
N ALA A 228 23.65 -3.45 -16.97
CA ALA A 228 22.87 -4.70 -17.00
C ALA A 228 23.28 -5.74 -15.94
N MET A 229 24.52 -5.69 -15.45
CA MET A 229 24.99 -6.54 -14.35
C MET A 229 24.52 -5.99 -13.00
N VAL A 230 24.43 -4.67 -12.86
CA VAL A 230 23.93 -3.99 -11.66
C VAL A 230 22.45 -4.28 -11.44
N SER A 231 21.62 -4.14 -12.49
CA SER A 231 20.20 -4.53 -12.40
C SER A 231 20.06 -5.98 -11.93
N LYS A 232 20.80 -6.92 -12.53
CA LYS A 232 20.76 -8.33 -12.10
C LYS A 232 21.14 -8.55 -10.63
N VAL A 233 22.10 -7.79 -10.11
CA VAL A 233 22.47 -7.92 -8.69
C VAL A 233 21.39 -7.33 -7.79
N ILE A 234 20.79 -6.19 -8.15
CA ILE A 234 19.65 -5.65 -7.41
C ILE A 234 18.49 -6.65 -7.43
N ASP A 235 18.17 -7.20 -8.61
CA ASP A 235 17.13 -8.21 -8.78
C ASP A 235 17.42 -9.43 -7.89
N GLN A 236 18.67 -9.90 -7.84
CA GLN A 236 19.09 -10.97 -6.94
C GLN A 236 19.00 -10.60 -5.46
N LEU A 237 19.29 -9.36 -5.07
CA LEU A 237 19.14 -8.92 -3.68
C LEU A 237 17.67 -8.82 -3.28
N VAL A 238 16.80 -8.35 -4.16
CA VAL A 238 15.35 -8.26 -3.87
C VAL A 238 14.72 -9.66 -3.88
N LEU A 239 14.91 -10.40 -4.97
CA LEU A 239 14.22 -11.66 -5.26
C LEU A 239 14.91 -12.87 -4.63
N GLY A 240 16.19 -12.74 -4.26
CA GLY A 240 17.01 -13.78 -3.66
C GLY A 240 17.22 -13.62 -2.15
N THR A 241 16.56 -12.68 -1.49
CA THR A 241 16.62 -12.53 -0.01
C THR A 241 15.43 -13.20 0.65
N GLU A 242 15.65 -13.98 1.71
CA GLU A 242 14.58 -14.58 2.51
C GLU A 242 13.97 -13.53 3.46
N TRP A 243 13.06 -12.71 2.93
CA TRP A 243 12.35 -11.68 3.71
C TRP A 243 11.34 -12.26 4.73
N GLY A 244 10.92 -13.51 4.59
CA GLY A 244 9.88 -14.07 5.45
C GLY A 244 8.56 -13.32 5.29
N VAL A 245 7.92 -12.95 6.40
CA VAL A 245 6.62 -12.26 6.41
C VAL A 245 6.81 -10.80 6.80
N LEU A 246 6.54 -9.88 5.88
CA LEU A 246 6.69 -8.43 6.09
C LEU A 246 5.39 -7.69 5.77
N ASP A 247 5.01 -6.73 6.61
CA ASP A 247 3.95 -5.77 6.29
C ASP A 247 4.46 -4.72 5.29
N TYR A 248 5.73 -4.33 5.43
CA TYR A 248 6.40 -3.31 4.60
C TYR A 248 7.82 -3.72 4.23
N LEU A 249 8.17 -3.57 2.96
CA LEU A 249 9.55 -3.56 2.47
C LEU A 249 9.86 -2.17 1.91
N VAL A 250 10.77 -1.46 2.56
CA VAL A 250 11.27 -0.15 2.10
C VAL A 250 12.46 -0.38 1.19
N ILE A 251 12.41 0.14 -0.04
CA ILE A 251 13.52 0.08 -0.99
C ILE A 251 14.14 1.46 -1.11
N ASP A 252 15.38 1.61 -0.65
CA ASP A 252 16.19 2.79 -0.91
C ASP A 252 16.74 2.71 -2.34
N MET A 253 16.06 3.40 -3.26
CA MET A 253 16.37 3.34 -4.69
C MET A 253 17.74 3.99 -4.98
N PRO A 254 18.48 3.61 -6.04
CA PRO A 254 19.66 4.38 -6.47
C PRO A 254 19.27 5.83 -6.82
N PRO A 255 20.20 6.80 -6.88
CA PRO A 255 19.87 8.16 -7.29
C PRO A 255 19.50 8.25 -8.79
N GLY A 256 18.75 9.30 -9.15
CA GLY A 256 18.41 9.63 -10.55
C GLY A 256 17.10 9.02 -11.03
N THR A 257 16.93 8.97 -12.36
CA THR A 257 15.74 8.39 -13.05
C THR A 257 16.16 7.46 -14.19
N GLY A 258 17.27 6.75 -14.02
CA GLY A 258 17.83 5.85 -15.05
C GLY A 258 17.17 4.47 -15.11
N ASP A 259 17.60 3.66 -16.08
CA ASP A 259 17.01 2.34 -16.40
C ASP A 259 16.89 1.36 -15.22
N ILE A 260 17.77 1.48 -14.21
CA ILE A 260 17.72 0.65 -13.00
C ILE A 260 16.39 0.85 -12.25
N HIS A 261 15.89 2.08 -12.19
CA HIS A 261 14.62 2.41 -11.55
C HIS A 261 13.45 1.76 -12.26
N MET A 262 13.43 1.86 -13.59
CA MET A 262 12.39 1.24 -14.42
C MET A 262 12.42 -0.28 -14.30
N SER A 263 13.60 -0.90 -14.39
CA SER A 263 13.77 -2.35 -14.25
C SER A 263 13.27 -2.84 -12.90
N LEU A 264 13.68 -2.17 -11.81
CA LEU A 264 13.28 -2.55 -10.46
C LEU A 264 11.78 -2.39 -10.23
N ALA A 265 11.20 -1.29 -10.69
CA ALA A 265 9.76 -1.03 -10.59
C ALA A 265 8.89 -1.95 -11.46
N GLN A 266 9.43 -2.46 -12.58
CA GLN A 266 8.72 -3.43 -13.41
C GLN A 266 8.77 -4.85 -12.84
N GLN A 267 9.89 -5.22 -12.21
CA GLN A 267 10.04 -6.54 -11.60
C GLN A 267 9.35 -6.66 -10.26
N VAL A 268 9.34 -5.56 -9.51
CA VAL A 268 8.81 -5.50 -8.15
C VAL A 268 7.51 -4.73 -8.19
N ALA A 269 6.44 -5.35 -7.70
CA ALA A 269 5.13 -4.74 -7.51
C ALA A 269 5.16 -3.62 -6.45
N ILE A 270 5.76 -2.47 -6.78
CA ILE A 270 5.85 -1.32 -5.88
C ILE A 270 4.44 -0.82 -5.61
N THR A 271 4.08 -0.73 -4.33
CA THR A 271 2.76 -0.26 -3.90
C THR A 271 2.67 1.25 -4.00
N THR A 272 3.71 1.97 -3.59
CA THR A 272 3.78 3.43 -3.65
C THR A 272 5.21 3.94 -3.55
N ALA A 273 5.43 5.18 -3.96
CA ALA A 273 6.71 5.88 -3.88
C ALA A 273 6.68 7.07 -2.91
N VAL A 274 7.77 7.26 -2.18
CA VAL A 274 8.10 8.47 -1.42
C VAL A 274 9.28 9.16 -2.11
N ILE A 275 9.08 10.41 -2.53
CA ILE A 275 10.12 11.17 -3.24
C ILE A 275 10.83 12.10 -2.26
N VAL A 276 12.16 12.06 -2.25
CA VAL A 276 13.00 12.89 -1.39
C VAL A 276 13.65 14.00 -2.20
N THR A 277 13.60 15.22 -1.70
CA THR A 277 14.13 16.42 -2.36
C THR A 277 14.76 17.40 -1.37
N THR A 278 15.24 18.54 -1.87
CA THR A 278 15.68 19.70 -1.08
C THR A 278 15.02 20.97 -1.62
N PRO A 279 14.99 22.09 -0.88
CA PRO A 279 14.30 23.32 -1.29
C PRO A 279 14.83 23.96 -2.60
N GLN A 280 16.03 23.59 -3.04
CA GLN A 280 16.70 24.20 -4.18
C GLN A 280 15.87 24.05 -5.47
N LYS A 281 15.78 25.12 -6.25
CA LYS A 281 15.06 25.11 -7.54
C LYS A 281 15.53 24.02 -8.52
N LEU A 282 16.81 23.69 -8.51
CA LEU A 282 17.34 22.60 -9.34
C LEU A 282 16.72 21.24 -8.94
N SER A 283 16.59 20.98 -7.64
CA SER A 283 15.96 19.76 -7.12
C SER A 283 14.47 19.68 -7.44
N PHE A 284 13.77 20.81 -7.59
CA PHE A 284 12.37 20.82 -8.03
C PHE A 284 12.19 20.20 -9.42
N VAL A 285 12.99 20.61 -10.42
CA VAL A 285 12.92 20.05 -11.79
C VAL A 285 13.21 18.55 -11.79
N ASP A 286 14.14 18.12 -10.94
CA ASP A 286 14.48 16.70 -10.81
C ASP A 286 13.32 15.92 -10.18
N VAL A 287 12.64 16.47 -9.16
CA VAL A 287 11.44 15.86 -8.57
C VAL A 287 10.32 15.70 -9.59
N GLU A 288 10.07 16.71 -10.42
CA GLU A 288 9.05 16.63 -11.48
C GLU A 288 9.29 15.41 -12.38
N LYS A 289 10.54 15.18 -12.81
CA LYS A 289 10.91 14.00 -13.59
C LYS A 289 10.71 12.69 -12.84
N GLY A 290 11.01 12.68 -11.53
CA GLY A 290 10.84 11.50 -10.68
C GLY A 290 9.38 11.09 -10.53
N ILE A 291 8.51 12.07 -10.30
CA ILE A 291 7.06 11.85 -10.22
C ILE A 291 6.55 11.30 -11.56
N SER A 292 6.92 11.93 -12.68
CA SER A 292 6.52 11.45 -14.01
C SER A 292 7.01 10.03 -14.30
N MET A 293 8.25 9.68 -13.89
CA MET A 293 8.78 8.33 -14.04
C MET A 293 7.91 7.29 -13.30
N PHE A 294 7.54 7.56 -12.04
CA PHE A 294 6.68 6.63 -11.31
C PHE A 294 5.25 6.60 -11.86
N GLU A 295 4.74 7.72 -12.37
CA GLU A 295 3.44 7.76 -13.06
C GLU A 295 3.44 6.88 -14.32
N ASP A 296 4.49 6.94 -15.14
CA ASP A 296 4.67 6.08 -16.31
C ASP A 296 4.74 4.58 -15.92
N LEU A 297 5.36 4.29 -14.77
CA LEU A 297 5.44 2.95 -14.18
C LEU A 297 4.16 2.55 -13.43
N LYS A 298 3.13 3.39 -13.41
CA LYS A 298 1.85 3.19 -12.71
C LYS A 298 2.00 3.00 -11.19
N VAL A 299 3.06 3.57 -10.64
CA VAL A 299 3.34 3.60 -9.20
C VAL A 299 2.90 4.95 -8.64
N PRO A 300 1.91 4.99 -7.73
CA PRO A 300 1.44 6.24 -7.15
C PRO A 300 2.48 6.82 -6.18
N THR A 301 2.70 8.13 -6.23
CA THR A 301 3.51 8.84 -5.22
C THR A 301 2.66 9.17 -4.00
N SER A 302 2.97 8.60 -2.83
CA SER A 302 2.22 8.83 -1.58
C SER A 302 2.68 10.09 -0.86
N ALA A 303 3.95 10.47 -0.96
CA ALA A 303 4.47 11.64 -0.27
C ALA A 303 5.71 12.23 -0.95
N VAL A 304 5.92 13.54 -0.75
CA VAL A 304 7.22 14.18 -0.99
C VAL A 304 7.80 14.65 0.33
N VAL A 305 9.05 14.27 0.59
CA VAL A 305 9.83 14.71 1.75
C VAL A 305 10.86 15.72 1.26
N GLU A 306 10.68 16.98 1.63
CA GLU A 306 11.71 18.00 1.48
C GLU A 306 12.65 17.90 2.68
N ASN A 307 13.83 17.36 2.43
CA ASN A 307 14.89 17.27 3.41
C ASN A 307 15.73 18.54 3.40
N MET A 308 16.45 18.78 4.49
CA MET A 308 17.31 19.97 4.65
C MET A 308 16.55 21.29 4.44
N SER A 309 15.26 21.34 4.81
CA SER A 309 14.38 22.48 4.53
C SER A 309 14.78 23.74 5.31
N TYR A 310 15.16 23.56 6.56
CA TYR A 310 15.50 24.65 7.47
C TYR A 310 16.47 24.15 8.54
N PHE A 311 17.04 25.06 9.33
CA PHE A 311 17.64 24.71 10.62
C PHE A 311 17.20 25.71 11.68
N ASP A 312 17.00 25.23 12.89
CA ASP A 312 16.68 26.06 14.05
C ASP A 312 18.00 26.33 14.79
N CYS A 313 18.40 27.60 14.88
CA CYS A 313 19.64 27.95 15.56
C CYS A 313 19.47 27.96 17.08
N VAL A 314 20.58 27.91 17.82
CA VAL A 314 20.59 27.93 19.30
C VAL A 314 19.95 29.18 19.91
N HIS A 315 19.78 30.24 19.13
CA HIS A 315 19.11 31.47 19.53
C HIS A 315 17.59 31.47 19.27
N GLY A 316 17.01 30.34 18.84
CA GLY A 316 15.57 30.19 18.63
C GLY A 316 15.04 30.75 17.30
N HIS A 317 15.92 31.11 16.37
CA HIS A 317 15.53 31.56 15.03
C HIS A 317 15.62 30.42 14.00
N ARG A 318 14.60 30.33 13.14
CA ARG A 318 14.59 29.41 12.00
C ARG A 318 15.21 30.05 10.78
N HIS A 319 16.13 29.34 10.14
CA HIS A 319 16.80 29.78 8.92
C HIS A 319 16.53 28.81 7.76
N TYR A 320 16.35 29.37 6.57
CA TYR A 320 16.13 28.64 5.32
C TYR A 320 17.33 28.85 4.39
N PRO A 321 18.44 28.13 4.57
CA PRO A 321 19.69 28.39 3.84
C PRO A 321 19.57 28.15 2.34
N PHE A 322 18.60 27.34 1.91
CA PHE A 322 18.28 27.09 0.50
C PHE A 322 17.03 27.83 0.01
N GLY A 323 16.52 28.78 0.82
CA GLY A 323 15.25 29.45 0.58
C GLY A 323 14.03 28.60 0.92
N HIS A 324 12.84 29.16 0.70
CA HIS A 324 11.60 28.41 0.80
C HIS A 324 11.44 27.54 -0.45
N GLY A 325 11.19 26.25 -0.26
CA GLY A 325 11.07 25.30 -1.35
C GLY A 325 9.71 25.33 -2.06
N TYR A 326 9.45 24.32 -2.88
CA TYR A 326 8.38 24.32 -3.89
C TYR A 326 7.30 23.27 -3.61
N LEU A 327 7.19 22.79 -2.37
CA LEU A 327 6.25 21.73 -1.98
C LEU A 327 4.79 22.06 -2.33
N THR A 328 4.34 23.29 -2.09
CA THR A 328 2.97 23.70 -2.40
C THR A 328 2.68 23.63 -3.90
N THR A 329 3.65 24.06 -4.73
CA THR A 329 3.57 23.94 -6.19
C THR A 329 3.53 22.47 -6.63
N LEU A 330 4.35 21.60 -6.02
CA LEU A 330 4.35 20.17 -6.31
C LEU A 330 3.00 19.52 -5.95
N GLN A 331 2.44 19.86 -4.78
CA GLN A 331 1.13 19.37 -4.35
C GLN A 331 0.03 19.79 -5.32
N SER A 332 -0.02 21.06 -5.71
CA SER A 332 -1.05 21.55 -6.63
C SER A 332 -0.90 21.02 -8.06
N ARG A 333 0.34 20.80 -8.53
CA ARG A 333 0.61 20.42 -9.93
C ARG A 333 0.51 18.92 -10.17
N TYR A 334 0.93 18.12 -9.20
CA TYR A 334 1.01 16.65 -9.32
C TYR A 334 0.06 15.92 -8.38
N SER A 335 -0.86 16.65 -7.72
CA SER A 335 -1.87 16.10 -6.81
C SER A 335 -1.26 15.16 -5.76
N ILE A 336 -0.09 15.56 -5.25
CA ILE A 336 0.64 14.79 -4.22
C ILE A 336 -0.11 15.00 -2.90
N PRO A 337 -0.59 13.93 -2.26
CA PRO A 337 -1.53 14.07 -1.16
C PRO A 337 -0.85 14.59 0.11
N HIS A 338 0.44 14.31 0.28
CA HIS A 338 1.16 14.58 1.52
C HIS A 338 2.55 15.12 1.26
N THR A 339 2.95 16.12 2.04
CA THR A 339 4.31 16.66 2.02
C THR A 339 4.85 16.79 3.44
N PHE A 340 6.16 16.59 3.57
CA PHE A 340 6.85 16.65 4.85
C PHE A 340 8.12 17.48 4.70
N GLN A 341 8.48 18.21 5.75
CA GLN A 341 9.72 18.99 5.81
C GLN A 341 10.58 18.49 6.96
N LEU A 342 11.84 18.19 6.66
CA LEU A 342 12.83 17.77 7.66
C LEU A 342 13.91 18.85 7.83
N PRO A 343 14.31 19.15 9.08
CA PRO A 343 15.37 20.12 9.35
C PRO A 343 16.75 19.54 9.05
N MET A 344 17.74 20.42 8.95
CA MET A 344 19.14 20.08 9.22
C MET A 344 19.38 20.21 10.72
N ALA A 345 19.86 19.15 11.35
CA ALA A 345 20.15 19.12 12.77
C ALA A 345 21.36 18.24 13.06
N ASP A 346 22.21 18.66 14.00
CA ASP A 346 23.44 17.94 14.36
C ASP A 346 23.17 16.51 14.82
N ALA A 347 22.09 16.30 15.59
CA ALA A 347 21.71 14.97 16.04
C ALA A 347 21.33 14.02 14.87
N MET A 348 20.89 14.53 13.72
CA MET A 348 20.71 13.69 12.53
C MET A 348 22.06 13.24 11.96
N ASN A 349 23.08 14.12 11.95
CA ASN A 349 24.43 13.74 11.53
C ASN A 349 25.05 12.71 12.49
N ILE A 350 24.94 12.94 13.79
CA ILE A 350 25.41 12.00 14.83
C ILE A 350 24.73 10.64 14.67
N SER A 351 23.43 10.60 14.34
CA SER A 351 22.69 9.35 14.12
C SER A 351 23.27 8.51 12.98
N VAL A 352 23.75 9.17 11.91
CA VAL A 352 24.40 8.53 10.77
C VAL A 352 25.79 8.04 11.17
N ASP A 353 26.60 8.88 11.82
CA ASP A 353 27.98 8.55 12.20
C ASP A 353 28.06 7.42 13.22
N THR A 354 27.06 7.31 14.09
CA THR A 354 26.96 6.25 15.11
C THR A 354 26.30 4.97 14.58
N GLY A 355 25.76 4.99 13.36
CA GLY A 355 25.00 3.87 12.80
C GLY A 355 23.75 3.54 13.62
N SER A 356 23.05 4.56 14.14
CA SER A 356 21.80 4.41 14.88
C SER A 356 20.77 5.40 14.37
N PRO A 357 19.71 4.96 13.66
CA PRO A 357 18.67 5.83 13.12
C PRO A 357 18.09 6.81 14.15
N VAL A 358 17.88 8.07 13.76
CA VAL A 358 17.42 9.12 14.69
C VAL A 358 16.09 8.79 15.35
N VAL A 359 15.19 8.06 14.67
CA VAL A 359 13.87 7.65 15.22
C VAL A 359 13.95 6.66 16.38
N LEU A 360 15.11 6.01 16.54
CA LEU A 360 15.42 5.14 17.69
C LEU A 360 16.00 5.92 18.88
N SER A 361 16.33 7.19 18.67
CA SER A 361 16.82 8.09 19.72
C SER A 361 15.73 9.06 20.14
N ASP A 362 15.76 9.49 21.41
CA ASP A 362 14.90 10.56 21.91
C ASP A 362 15.54 11.96 21.75
N ALA A 363 16.64 12.05 20.99
CA ALA A 363 17.44 13.28 20.85
C ALA A 363 16.74 14.38 20.05
N LEU A 364 15.84 14.03 19.13
CA LEU A 364 15.06 14.97 18.32
C LEU A 364 13.58 14.54 18.26
N PRO A 365 12.78 14.90 19.29
CA PRO A 365 11.36 14.53 19.34
C PRO A 365 10.56 15.07 18.16
N THR A 366 10.85 16.30 17.71
CA THR A 366 10.17 16.93 16.57
C THR A 366 10.42 16.20 15.26
N VAL A 367 11.68 15.81 15.00
CA VAL A 367 12.04 15.03 13.80
C VAL A 367 11.46 13.62 13.86
N THR A 368 11.49 13.00 15.03
CA THR A 368 10.90 11.67 15.25
C THR A 368 9.39 11.69 15.00
N ALA A 369 8.69 12.74 15.46
CA ALA A 369 7.26 12.92 15.18
C ALA A 369 6.98 13.06 13.67
N VAL A 370 7.80 13.82 12.93
CA VAL A 370 7.64 13.93 11.46
C VAL A 370 7.80 12.58 10.77
N TYR A 371 8.76 11.74 11.19
CA TYR A 371 8.90 10.39 10.64
C TYR A 371 7.76 9.45 11.04
N ASP A 372 7.22 9.62 12.24
CA ASP A 372 6.06 8.86 12.73
C ASP A 372 4.78 9.22 11.94
N ASP A 373 4.60 10.50 11.62
CA ASP A 373 3.53 11.00 10.75
C ASP A 373 3.72 10.52 9.30
N LEU A 374 4.96 10.55 8.78
CA LEU A 374 5.29 10.00 7.46
C LEU A 374 4.97 8.50 7.38
N ALA A 375 5.37 7.72 8.39
CA ALA A 375 5.10 6.29 8.46
C ALA A 375 3.59 6.00 8.51
N THR A 376 2.85 6.75 9.33
CA THR A 376 1.38 6.64 9.43
C THR A 376 0.70 6.96 8.10
N THR A 377 1.10 8.07 7.49
CA THR A 377 0.57 8.54 6.22
C THR A 377 0.82 7.53 5.10
N VAL A 378 2.06 7.04 4.96
CA VAL A 378 2.40 6.04 3.94
C VAL A 378 1.62 4.74 4.17
N ALA A 379 1.47 4.31 5.43
CA ALA A 379 0.66 3.14 5.76
C ALA A 379 -0.81 3.31 5.36
N GLN A 380 -1.42 4.48 5.65
CA GLN A 380 -2.79 4.81 5.24
C GLN A 380 -2.95 4.81 3.71
N GLU A 381 -2.02 5.44 2.98
CA GLU A 381 -2.05 5.46 1.53
C GLU A 381 -1.94 4.05 0.94
N CYS A 382 -1.09 3.17 1.48
CA CYS A 382 -1.05 1.77 1.07
C CYS A 382 -2.40 1.05 1.22
N VAL A 383 -3.14 1.31 2.31
CA VAL A 383 -4.48 0.74 2.52
C VAL A 383 -5.48 1.26 1.49
N LYS A 384 -5.53 2.58 1.27
CA LYS A 384 -6.40 3.20 0.27
C LYS A 384 -6.10 2.67 -1.13
N LEU A 385 -4.83 2.63 -1.53
CA LEU A 385 -4.40 2.15 -2.85
C LEU A 385 -4.77 0.68 -3.09
N LYS A 386 -4.61 -0.19 -2.08
CA LYS A 386 -5.04 -1.58 -2.17
C LYS A 386 -6.56 -1.73 -2.27
N HIS A 387 -7.30 -0.95 -1.49
CA HIS A 387 -8.76 -0.94 -1.57
C HIS A 387 -9.21 -0.51 -2.97
N LEU A 388 -8.68 0.61 -3.47
CA LEU A 388 -8.95 1.12 -4.83
C LEU A 388 -8.56 0.12 -5.92
N ALA A 389 -7.46 -0.61 -5.75
CA ALA A 389 -7.08 -1.67 -6.69
C ALA A 389 -8.10 -2.81 -6.71
N ARG A 390 -8.67 -3.18 -5.55
CA ARG A 390 -9.65 -4.27 -5.41
C ARG A 390 -11.04 -3.91 -5.95
N VAL A 391 -11.51 -2.69 -5.75
CA VAL A 391 -12.87 -2.25 -6.17
C VAL A 391 -12.89 -1.57 -7.53
N ALA A 392 -11.73 -1.46 -8.19
CA ALA A 392 -11.67 -0.82 -9.48
C ALA A 392 -12.34 -1.67 -10.56
N PRO A 393 -13.12 -1.05 -11.45
CA PRO A 393 -13.75 -1.75 -12.55
C PRO A 393 -12.72 -2.35 -13.49
N GLU A 394 -13.12 -3.42 -14.18
CA GLU A 394 -12.40 -4.01 -15.30
C GLU A 394 -13.14 -3.68 -16.59
N LEU A 395 -12.38 -3.35 -17.64
CA LEU A 395 -12.89 -3.20 -19.00
C LEU A 395 -12.16 -4.19 -19.89
N LEU A 396 -12.90 -5.17 -20.39
CA LEU A 396 -12.39 -6.26 -21.21
C LEU A 396 -13.07 -6.23 -22.58
N PHE A 397 -12.42 -6.80 -23.58
CA PHE A 397 -13.04 -7.01 -24.88
C PHE A 397 -13.22 -8.50 -25.13
N ASP A 398 -14.47 -8.90 -25.31
CA ASP A 398 -14.86 -10.24 -25.72
C ASP A 398 -15.32 -10.18 -27.19
N LYS A 399 -14.75 -11.02 -28.05
CA LYS A 399 -15.04 -11.00 -29.49
C LYS A 399 -16.50 -11.32 -29.83
N THR A 400 -17.20 -12.03 -28.94
CA THR A 400 -18.59 -12.44 -29.14
C THR A 400 -19.58 -11.51 -28.45
N ARG A 401 -19.18 -10.92 -27.31
CA ARG A 401 -20.08 -10.12 -26.47
C ARG A 401 -19.88 -8.61 -26.64
N GLY A 402 -18.69 -8.14 -27.03
CA GLY A 402 -18.35 -6.73 -27.12
C GLY A 402 -17.48 -6.25 -25.95
N MET A 403 -17.69 -5.01 -25.51
CA MET A 403 -16.95 -4.43 -24.38
C MET A 403 -17.59 -4.86 -23.07
N VAL A 404 -16.92 -5.69 -22.28
CA VAL A 404 -17.40 -6.18 -20.98
C VAL A 404 -16.84 -5.29 -19.88
N LEU A 405 -17.73 -4.54 -19.23
CA LEU A 405 -17.44 -3.69 -18.09
C LEU A 405 -17.88 -4.40 -16.80
N ARG A 406 -16.94 -4.66 -15.90
CA ARG A 406 -17.23 -5.27 -14.59
C ARG A 406 -17.02 -4.25 -13.49
N PHE A 407 -18.01 -4.09 -12.65
CA PHE A 407 -17.91 -3.36 -11.39
C PHE A 407 -17.79 -4.35 -10.24
N PHE A 408 -16.83 -4.11 -9.36
CA PHE A 408 -16.63 -4.91 -8.17
C PHE A 408 -17.11 -4.12 -6.95
N SER A 409 -18.03 -4.72 -6.21
CA SER A 409 -18.27 -4.38 -4.81
C SER A 409 -17.55 -5.40 -3.93
N THR A 410 -17.56 -5.21 -2.62
CA THR A 410 -16.91 -6.17 -1.72
C THR A 410 -17.60 -7.54 -1.72
N ASP A 411 -18.90 -7.57 -2.06
CA ASP A 411 -19.77 -8.75 -1.95
C ASP A 411 -20.41 -9.21 -3.28
N SER A 412 -20.27 -8.43 -4.35
CA SER A 412 -20.86 -8.71 -5.66
C SER A 412 -19.98 -8.20 -6.81
N ALA A 413 -20.12 -8.83 -7.96
CA ALA A 413 -19.61 -8.30 -9.22
C ALA A 413 -20.79 -8.10 -10.16
N GLU A 414 -20.92 -6.89 -10.70
CA GLU A 414 -21.91 -6.54 -11.69
C GLU A 414 -21.22 -6.47 -13.05
N GLU A 415 -21.79 -7.13 -14.05
CA GLU A 415 -21.23 -7.18 -15.40
C GLU A 415 -22.20 -6.55 -16.39
N ILE A 416 -21.70 -5.59 -17.16
CA ILE A 416 -22.46 -4.84 -18.15
C ILE A 416 -21.72 -4.95 -19.47
N VAL A 417 -22.47 -5.23 -20.53
CA VAL A 417 -21.94 -5.38 -21.88
C VAL A 417 -22.29 -4.13 -22.66
N LEU A 418 -21.27 -3.47 -23.20
CA LEU A 418 -21.38 -2.29 -24.04
C LEU A 418 -21.00 -2.65 -25.48
N SER A 419 -21.68 -2.06 -26.46
CA SER A 419 -21.25 -2.13 -27.85
C SER A 419 -19.90 -1.41 -28.02
N PRO A 420 -18.93 -2.00 -28.74
CA PRO A 420 -17.70 -1.30 -29.12
C PRO A 420 -17.96 0.01 -29.86
N VAL A 421 -18.98 0.05 -30.72
CA VAL A 421 -19.38 1.23 -31.50
C VAL A 421 -19.89 2.33 -30.56
N ASP A 422 -20.80 1.99 -29.65
CA ASP A 422 -21.37 2.95 -28.70
C ASP A 422 -20.30 3.50 -27.75
N LEU A 423 -19.41 2.64 -27.28
CA LEU A 423 -18.30 3.09 -26.44
C LEU A 423 -17.36 4.02 -27.22
N ARG A 424 -17.02 3.70 -28.48
CA ARG A 424 -16.21 4.58 -29.34
C ARG A 424 -16.88 5.94 -29.58
N ALA A 425 -18.18 5.94 -29.86
CA ALA A 425 -18.97 7.14 -30.14
C ALA A 425 -18.96 8.14 -28.98
N ARG A 426 -18.81 7.63 -27.75
CA ARG A 426 -18.81 8.41 -26.51
C ARG A 426 -17.41 8.75 -26.00
N CYS A 427 -16.38 8.60 -26.84
CA CYS A 427 -15.02 9.00 -26.50
C CYS A 427 -14.94 10.48 -26.10
N ARG A 428 -14.36 10.79 -24.94
CA ARG A 428 -14.19 12.17 -24.42
C ARG A 428 -12.77 12.71 -24.52
N CYS A 429 -11.94 12.17 -25.39
CA CYS A 429 -10.58 12.68 -25.58
C CYS A 429 -10.59 14.05 -26.28
N ALA A 430 -9.48 14.80 -26.18
CA ALA A 430 -9.34 16.12 -26.80
C ALA A 430 -9.56 16.15 -28.33
N GLN A 431 -9.47 15.01 -29.02
CA GLN A 431 -9.77 14.89 -30.45
C GLN A 431 -11.25 14.65 -30.75
N CYS A 432 -12.05 14.25 -29.76
CA CYS A 432 -13.45 13.88 -29.91
C CYS A 432 -14.41 14.87 -29.24
N ILE A 433 -13.92 15.75 -28.36
CA ILE A 433 -14.72 16.80 -27.73
C ILE A 433 -14.11 18.18 -28.01
N GLU A 434 -14.98 19.18 -28.10
CA GLU A 434 -14.58 20.57 -28.17
C GLU A 434 -14.16 21.05 -26.77
N GLU A 435 -12.92 21.53 -26.64
CA GLU A 435 -12.27 21.79 -25.35
C GLU A 435 -13.02 22.81 -24.47
N PHE A 436 -13.64 23.83 -25.08
CA PHE A 436 -14.30 24.91 -24.35
C PHE A 436 -15.78 24.65 -24.05
N THR A 437 -16.45 23.80 -24.83
CA THR A 437 -17.89 23.54 -24.69
C THR A 437 -18.20 22.14 -24.17
N GLY A 438 -17.23 21.22 -24.25
CA GLY A 438 -17.40 19.81 -23.92
C GLY A 438 -18.28 19.04 -24.91
N LYS A 439 -18.68 19.65 -26.03
CA LYS A 439 -19.57 19.06 -27.02
C LYS A 439 -18.84 17.99 -27.83
N GLN A 440 -19.53 16.87 -28.10
CA GLN A 440 -19.02 15.80 -28.95
C GLN A 440 -18.84 16.31 -30.39
N ILE A 441 -17.62 16.23 -30.91
CA ILE A 441 -17.27 16.55 -32.30
C ILE A 441 -17.35 15.30 -33.18
N LEU A 442 -17.04 14.14 -32.60
CA LEU A 442 -17.09 12.86 -33.29
C LEU A 442 -18.51 12.57 -33.80
N ASP A 443 -18.64 12.35 -35.10
CA ASP A 443 -19.87 11.87 -35.72
C ASP A 443 -19.97 10.35 -35.53
N PRO A 444 -20.96 9.85 -34.75
CA PRO A 444 -21.11 8.41 -34.51
C PRO A 444 -21.31 7.58 -35.77
N THR A 445 -21.89 8.16 -36.84
CA THR A 445 -22.18 7.45 -38.09
C THR A 445 -20.91 7.10 -38.89
N THR A 446 -19.79 7.74 -38.58
CA THR A 446 -18.50 7.49 -39.22
C THR A 446 -17.76 6.28 -38.64
N ILE A 447 -18.27 5.71 -37.55
CA ILE A 447 -17.69 4.57 -36.85
C ILE A 447 -18.14 3.29 -37.53
N GLN A 448 -17.20 2.41 -37.89
CA GLN A 448 -17.52 1.12 -38.50
C GLN A 448 -18.11 0.16 -37.47
N GLU A 449 -19.10 -0.63 -37.88
CA GLU A 449 -19.78 -1.63 -37.02
C GLU A 449 -18.84 -2.72 -36.50
N ASP A 450 -17.77 -3.04 -37.23
CA ASP A 450 -16.76 -4.02 -36.84
C ASP A 450 -15.62 -3.44 -35.99
N ILE A 451 -15.77 -2.19 -35.52
CA ILE A 451 -14.76 -1.55 -34.69
C ILE A 451 -14.47 -2.36 -33.43
N ARG A 452 -13.20 -2.50 -33.12
CA ARG A 452 -12.73 -3.26 -31.96
C ARG A 452 -11.52 -2.61 -31.32
N PRO A 453 -11.34 -2.77 -30.01
CA PRO A 453 -10.12 -2.32 -29.37
C PRO A 453 -8.95 -3.21 -29.80
N THR A 454 -7.82 -2.59 -30.13
CA THR A 454 -6.52 -3.24 -30.33
C THR A 454 -5.71 -3.27 -29.03
N ALA A 455 -5.97 -2.33 -28.12
CA ALA A 455 -5.45 -2.34 -26.76
C ALA A 455 -6.43 -1.67 -25.80
N VAL A 456 -6.59 -2.25 -24.60
CA VAL A 456 -7.30 -1.61 -23.49
C VAL A 456 -6.31 -1.49 -22.34
N GLN A 457 -6.05 -0.26 -21.91
CA GLN A 457 -5.09 0.04 -20.86
C GLN A 457 -5.78 0.80 -19.74
N ARG A 458 -5.71 0.26 -18.52
CA ARG A 458 -6.08 1.03 -17.34
C ARG A 458 -5.00 2.09 -17.09
N LYS A 459 -5.45 3.34 -16.99
CA LYS A 459 -4.69 4.49 -16.52
C LYS A 459 -5.15 4.89 -15.13
N VAL A 460 -4.21 4.84 -14.19
CA VAL A 460 -4.39 5.31 -12.82
C VAL A 460 -3.91 6.76 -12.81
N TYR A 461 -4.83 7.71 -12.98
CA TYR A 461 -4.57 9.12 -12.72
C TYR A 461 -5.00 9.42 -11.28
N LYS A 462 -4.16 10.12 -10.53
CA LYS A 462 -4.46 10.55 -9.15
C LYS A 462 -5.32 11.82 -9.20
N MET A 463 -6.26 11.94 -8.26
CA MET A 463 -7.28 13.00 -8.21
C MET A 463 -6.86 14.16 -7.31
N ASP A 464 -7.36 15.35 -7.63
CA ASP A 464 -7.34 16.56 -6.82
C ASP A 464 -8.06 16.36 -5.48
N VAL A 465 -7.40 16.75 -4.38
CA VAL A 465 -8.04 16.90 -3.08
C VAL A 465 -8.59 18.34 -3.02
N ALA A 466 -9.91 18.49 -3.05
CA ALA A 466 -10.53 19.75 -2.75
C ALA A 466 -10.22 20.15 -1.30
N CYS A 467 -9.65 21.35 -1.15
CA CYS A 467 -9.39 22.00 0.12
C CYS A 467 -10.72 22.22 0.86
N SER A 468 -10.75 21.92 2.16
CA SER A 468 -11.89 22.19 3.02
C SER A 468 -12.06 23.70 3.24
N CYS A 469 -12.98 24.32 2.53
CA CYS A 469 -13.70 25.49 3.03
C CYS A 469 -15.18 25.12 3.14
N ALA A 470 -15.74 25.44 4.31
CA ALA A 470 -17.08 25.12 4.73
C ALA A 470 -18.15 25.83 3.89
N ASP A 471 -19.36 25.28 4.01
CA ASP A 471 -20.65 25.91 3.68
C ASP A 471 -20.98 26.04 2.18
N ASP A 472 -21.47 24.96 1.58
CA ASP A 472 -22.81 24.97 0.93
C ASP A 472 -23.13 23.63 0.23
N VAL A 473 -24.41 23.29 0.26
CA VAL A 473 -24.99 22.12 -0.40
C VAL A 473 -25.05 22.39 -1.91
N GLY A 474 -24.16 21.78 -2.71
CA GLY A 474 -24.34 21.77 -4.17
C GLY A 474 -23.08 21.56 -5.00
N LEU A 475 -23.11 20.50 -5.82
CA LEU A 475 -22.29 20.28 -7.02
C LEU A 475 -20.78 20.05 -6.82
N PHE A 476 -20.43 18.80 -6.50
CA PHE A 476 -19.07 18.27 -6.64
C PHE A 476 -18.64 18.31 -8.12
N MET A 477 -17.74 19.24 -8.47
CA MET A 477 -17.09 19.31 -9.78
C MET A 477 -15.85 18.41 -9.82
N LEU A 478 -15.80 17.56 -10.84
CA LEU A 478 -14.83 16.48 -11.04
C LEU A 478 -13.57 16.95 -11.77
N LYS A 479 -12.39 16.65 -11.23
CA LYS A 479 -11.13 16.57 -11.99
C LYS A 479 -10.28 15.39 -11.50
N GLY A 480 -10.09 14.40 -12.38
CA GLY A 480 -9.03 13.38 -12.26
C GLY A 480 -9.44 11.99 -11.78
N ASN A 481 -10.48 11.37 -12.35
CA ASN A 481 -10.82 9.97 -12.07
C ASN A 481 -10.06 9.01 -13.00
N TYR A 482 -9.47 7.96 -12.41
CA TYR A 482 -9.04 6.71 -13.05
C TYR A 482 -9.81 6.41 -14.35
N ALA A 483 -9.09 6.13 -15.42
CA ALA A 483 -9.66 5.99 -16.75
C ALA A 483 -9.11 4.78 -17.50
N PHE A 484 -9.89 4.26 -18.43
CA PHE A 484 -9.38 3.35 -19.45
C PHE A 484 -8.96 4.16 -20.67
N ALA A 485 -7.72 3.95 -21.11
CA ALA A 485 -7.29 4.32 -22.44
C ALA A 485 -7.57 3.14 -23.38
N VAL A 486 -8.24 3.42 -24.50
CA VAL A 486 -8.55 2.40 -25.51
C VAL A 486 -7.91 2.83 -26.83
N VAL A 487 -7.20 1.90 -27.44
CA VAL A 487 -6.72 2.04 -28.82
C VAL A 487 -7.66 1.24 -29.69
N TRP A 488 -8.19 1.87 -30.73
CA TRP A 488 -9.22 1.32 -31.60
C TRP A 488 -8.66 0.89 -32.95
N SER A 489 -9.39 0.00 -33.65
CA SER A 489 -9.02 -0.51 -34.97
C SER A 489 -9.10 0.52 -36.09
N ASP A 490 -9.78 1.65 -35.87
CA ASP A 490 -9.84 2.81 -36.77
C ASP A 490 -8.56 3.69 -36.70
N GLY A 491 -7.56 3.27 -35.93
CA GLY A 491 -6.30 3.99 -35.71
C GLY A 491 -6.35 5.03 -34.59
N HIS A 492 -7.50 5.23 -33.95
CA HIS A 492 -7.64 6.19 -32.86
C HIS A 492 -7.05 5.64 -31.55
N SER A 493 -6.03 6.32 -31.03
CA SER A 493 -5.21 5.84 -29.90
C SER A 493 -5.29 6.70 -28.63
N SER A 494 -6.07 7.78 -28.67
CA SER A 494 -6.17 8.78 -27.60
C SER A 494 -7.46 8.65 -26.77
N SER A 495 -8.32 7.66 -27.04
CA SER A 495 -9.58 7.51 -26.32
C SER A 495 -9.36 7.35 -24.83
N LEU A 496 -10.18 8.04 -24.04
CA LEU A 496 -10.12 8.05 -22.58
C LEU A 496 -11.53 7.95 -21.99
N TYR A 497 -11.73 6.99 -21.10
CA TYR A 497 -13.01 6.72 -20.44
C TYR A 497 -12.82 6.72 -18.93
N THR A 498 -13.32 7.74 -18.24
CA THR A 498 -13.29 7.76 -16.77
C THR A 498 -14.24 6.71 -16.20
N PHE A 499 -13.96 6.20 -15.00
CA PHE A 499 -14.85 5.22 -14.36
C PHE A 499 -16.26 5.75 -14.12
N GLU A 500 -16.39 7.04 -13.80
CA GLU A 500 -17.70 7.67 -13.66
C GLU A 500 -18.45 7.72 -14.98
N HIS A 501 -17.77 8.10 -16.07
CA HIS A 501 -18.37 8.07 -17.39
C HIS A 501 -18.82 6.65 -17.73
N LEU A 502 -17.97 5.64 -17.51
CA LEU A 502 -18.34 4.22 -17.70
C LEU A 502 -19.52 3.78 -16.82
N ARG A 503 -19.61 4.27 -15.57
CA ARG A 503 -20.79 4.02 -14.70
C ARG A 503 -22.05 4.67 -15.25
N GLN A 504 -21.95 5.86 -15.81
CA GLN A 504 -23.09 6.52 -16.44
C GLN A 504 -23.55 5.76 -17.67
N LEU A 505 -22.62 5.34 -18.55
CA LEU A 505 -22.91 4.50 -19.71
C LEU A 505 -23.60 3.20 -19.30
N ALA A 506 -23.10 2.58 -18.24
CA ALA A 506 -23.67 1.38 -17.67
C ALA A 506 -25.12 1.55 -17.22
N LYS A 507 -25.44 2.64 -16.52
CA LYS A 507 -26.81 2.96 -16.10
C LYS A 507 -27.74 3.17 -17.29
N GLU A 508 -27.30 3.94 -18.28
CA GLU A 508 -28.11 4.22 -19.47
C GLU A 508 -28.47 2.93 -20.23
N VAL A 509 -27.53 2.00 -20.37
CA VAL A 509 -27.80 0.69 -21.01
C VAL A 509 -28.75 -0.18 -20.18
N GLN A 510 -28.71 -0.09 -18.85
CA GLN A 510 -29.64 -0.81 -17.98
C GLN A 510 -31.04 -0.22 -18.02
N ASP A 511 -31.16 1.11 -18.08
CA ASP A 511 -32.43 1.82 -18.20
C ASP A 511 -33.08 1.57 -19.57
N ASP A 512 -32.30 1.46 -20.66
CA ASP A 512 -32.79 1.10 -21.99
C ASP A 512 -33.26 -0.38 -22.10
N ALA A 513 -32.81 -1.24 -21.18
CA ALA A 513 -33.15 -2.66 -21.15
C ALA A 513 -34.33 -3.01 -20.22
N ALA A 514 -34.75 -2.07 -19.37
CA ALA A 514 -35.86 -2.19 -18.42
C ALA A 514 -37.17 -1.65 -19.02
#